data_AF-A0A848XR79-F1
#
_entry.id   AF-A0A848XR79-F1
#
_cell.length_a   1.000
_cell.length_b   1.000
_cell.length_c   1.000
_cell.angle_alpha   90.00
_cell.angle_beta   90.00
_cell.angle_gamma   90.00
#
_symmetry.space_group_name_H-M   'P 1'
#
loop_
_entity.id
_entity.type
_entity.pdbx_description
1 polymer ?
#
loop_
_entity_poly.entity_id
_entity_poly.type
_entity_poly.pdbx_seq_one_letter_code
_entity_poly.pdbx_strand_id
1 'polypeptide(L)'
;ETLEERRGGRLDQVLRRQVAAVRPGLEGAHAFMIAYEPVWAIGTGETATPEDASEAHAVVRDALGDLGAAPVLYGGSVKPGNAQALMATPGVDGVLVGGASLDPDSFLAIARAA
;
A
#
# COMPACT_ATOMS: atom_id res chain seq x y z
N GLU A 1 0.05 3.51 9.55
CA GLU A 1 -0.63 4.40 10.51
C GLU A 1 -1.90 3.74 11.05
N THR A 2 -2.23 3.97 12.32
CA THR A 2 -3.44 3.45 12.98
C THR A 2 -4.66 4.34 12.69
N LEU A 3 -5.87 3.87 13.06
CA LEU A 3 -7.09 4.66 12.89
C LEU A 3 -7.07 5.99 13.65
N GLU A 4 -6.45 6.01 14.84
CA GLU A 4 -6.27 7.24 15.60
C GLU A 4 -5.34 8.22 14.88
N GLU A 5 -4.25 7.72 14.29
CA GLU A 5 -3.33 8.52 13.50
C GLU A 5 -4.00 9.07 12.22
N ARG A 6 -4.78 8.25 11.51
CA ARG A 6 -5.54 8.66 10.32
C ARG A 6 -6.57 9.75 10.67
N ARG A 7 -7.41 9.53 11.70
CA ARG A 7 -8.41 10.52 12.16
C ARG A 7 -7.78 11.80 12.69
N GLY A 8 -6.55 11.72 13.21
CA GLY A 8 -5.77 12.87 13.63
C GLY A 8 -5.05 13.61 12.51
N GLY A 9 -5.25 13.24 11.23
CA GLY A 9 -4.59 13.88 10.09
C GLY A 9 -3.07 13.61 10.02
N ARG A 10 -2.59 12.52 10.63
CA ARG A 10 -1.14 12.24 10.79
C ARG A 10 -0.57 11.32 9.72
N LEU A 11 -1.26 11.11 8.59
CA LEU A 11 -0.80 10.24 7.50
C LEU A 11 0.64 10.56 7.08
N ASP A 12 0.87 11.81 6.64
CA ASP A 12 2.16 12.25 6.12
C ASP A 12 3.29 12.09 7.14
N GLN A 13 3.04 12.55 8.38
CA GLN A 13 3.99 12.44 9.48
C GLN A 13 4.39 10.97 9.77
N VAL A 14 3.40 10.08 9.85
CA VAL A 14 3.65 8.67 10.22
C VAL A 14 4.38 7.93 9.12
N LEU A 15 3.94 8.08 7.86
CA LEU A 15 4.55 7.38 6.73
C LEU A 15 5.97 7.87 6.47
N ARG A 16 6.22 9.18 6.50
CA ARG A 16 7.58 9.72 6.35
C ARG A 16 8.52 9.23 7.44
N ARG A 17 8.06 9.18 8.69
CA ARG A 17 8.83 8.63 9.81
C ARG A 17 9.19 7.15 9.58
N GLN A 18 8.25 6.35 9.10
CA GLN A 18 8.47 4.92 8.81
C GLN A 18 9.45 4.72 7.65
N VAL A 19 9.27 5.46 6.55
CA VAL A 19 10.17 5.40 5.39
C VAL A 19 11.59 5.85 5.77
N ALA A 20 11.73 6.94 6.53
CA ALA A 20 13.03 7.42 6.99
C ALA A 20 13.79 6.38 7.84
N ALA A 21 13.06 5.57 8.62
CA ALA A 21 13.67 4.53 9.45
C ALA A 21 14.25 3.36 8.64
N VAL A 22 13.66 3.04 7.48
CA VAL A 22 14.11 1.92 6.63
C VAL A 22 15.03 2.34 5.50
N ARG A 23 14.96 3.60 5.05
CA ARG A 23 15.72 4.12 3.90
C ARG A 23 17.23 3.81 3.92
N PRO A 24 17.96 3.95 5.05
CA PRO A 24 19.39 3.63 5.07
C PRO A 24 19.70 2.17 4.69
N GLY A 25 18.79 1.24 4.95
CA GLY A 25 18.94 -0.17 4.56
C GLY A 25 18.59 -0.46 3.10
N LEU A 26 18.03 0.50 2.38
CA LEU A 26 17.67 0.40 0.96
C LEU A 26 18.74 1.00 0.05
N GLU A 27 19.68 1.78 0.61
CA GLU A 27 20.79 2.37 -0.15
C GLU A 27 21.68 1.27 -0.75
N GLY A 28 21.84 1.28 -2.07
CA GLY A 28 22.60 0.25 -2.79
C GLY A 28 21.88 -1.08 -2.97
N ALA A 29 20.61 -1.20 -2.54
CA ALA A 29 19.80 -2.37 -2.84
C ALA A 29 19.59 -2.51 -4.36
N HIS A 30 19.84 -3.71 -4.91
CA HIS A 30 19.67 -3.98 -6.34
C HIS A 30 18.19 -3.91 -6.76
N ALA A 31 17.28 -4.37 -5.91
CA ALA A 31 15.84 -4.30 -6.14
C ALA A 31 15.09 -4.42 -4.82
N PHE A 32 14.05 -3.62 -4.63
CA PHE A 32 13.13 -3.72 -3.51
C PHE A 32 11.75 -3.19 -3.90
N MET A 33 10.76 -3.47 -3.06
CA MET A 33 9.39 -2.94 -3.17
C MET A 33 8.94 -2.50 -1.78
N ILE A 34 8.00 -1.56 -1.71
CA ILE A 34 7.34 -1.14 -0.46
C ILE A 34 5.88 -1.55 -0.54
N ALA A 35 5.34 -2.15 0.52
CA ALA A 35 3.90 -2.36 0.67
C ALA A 35 3.34 -1.35 1.67
N TYR A 36 2.39 -0.52 1.25
CA TYR A 36 1.61 0.31 2.16
C TYR A 36 0.42 -0.49 2.69
N GLU A 37 0.38 -0.70 4.00
CA GLU A 37 -0.76 -1.33 4.68
C GLU A 37 -1.58 -0.27 5.45
N PRO A 38 -2.84 0.00 5.04
CA PRO A 38 -3.74 0.91 5.77
C PRO A 38 -4.25 0.22 7.05
N VAL A 39 -3.41 0.10 8.08
CA VAL A 39 -3.76 -0.54 9.36
C VAL A 39 -5.03 0.07 9.97
N TRP A 40 -5.29 1.35 9.72
CA TRP A 40 -6.53 2.03 10.12
C TRP A 40 -7.82 1.41 9.54
N ALA A 41 -7.74 0.68 8.43
CA ALA A 41 -8.85 -0.01 7.76
C ALA A 41 -8.86 -1.53 7.99
N ILE A 42 -7.89 -2.07 8.76
CA ILE A 42 -7.80 -3.52 9.03
C ILE A 42 -8.48 -3.82 10.36
N GLY A 43 -9.63 -4.52 10.31
CA GLY A 43 -10.35 -4.97 11.51
C GLY A 43 -11.08 -3.86 12.29
N THR A 44 -11.17 -2.65 11.73
CA THR A 44 -11.80 -1.48 12.38
C THR A 44 -13.23 -1.21 11.92
N GLY A 45 -13.69 -1.86 10.85
CA GLY A 45 -14.96 -1.57 10.18
C GLY A 45 -14.89 -0.43 9.16
N GLU A 46 -13.78 0.31 9.13
CA GLU A 46 -13.49 1.32 8.10
C GLU A 46 -12.94 0.65 6.84
N THR A 47 -13.17 1.24 5.67
CA THR A 47 -12.68 0.72 4.38
C THR A 47 -11.87 1.79 3.66
N ALA A 48 -10.63 1.46 3.31
CA ALA A 48 -9.79 2.32 2.48
C ALA A 48 -10.29 2.32 1.03
N THR A 49 -10.38 3.51 0.43
CA THR A 49 -10.75 3.69 -0.97
C THR A 49 -9.51 3.68 -1.89
N PRO A 50 -9.70 3.54 -3.21
CA PRO A 50 -8.64 3.80 -4.19
C PRO A 50 -7.91 5.14 -3.99
N GLU A 51 -8.65 6.20 -3.67
CA GLU A 51 -8.09 7.53 -3.44
C GLU A 51 -7.22 7.57 -2.18
N ASP A 52 -7.62 6.89 -1.10
CA ASP A 52 -6.80 6.73 0.10
C ASP A 52 -5.48 6.01 -0.21
N ALA A 53 -5.52 4.98 -1.06
CA ALA A 53 -4.33 4.26 -1.50
C ALA A 53 -3.40 5.17 -2.33
N SER A 54 -3.94 5.92 -3.29
CA SER A 54 -3.15 6.85 -4.11
C SER A 54 -2.50 7.95 -3.26
N GLU A 55 -3.24 8.53 -2.30
CA GLU A 55 -2.72 9.53 -1.36
C GLU A 55 -1.53 8.99 -0.56
N ALA A 56 -1.69 7.82 0.07
CA ALA A 56 -0.63 7.21 0.87
C ALA A 56 0.58 6.83 0.02
N HIS A 57 0.37 6.29 -1.18
CA HIS A 57 1.44 5.92 -2.11
C HIS A 57 2.24 7.15 -2.56
N ALA A 58 1.57 8.28 -2.81
CA ALA A 58 2.24 9.53 -3.16
C ALA A 58 3.18 10.01 -2.02
N VAL A 59 2.71 9.96 -0.77
CA VAL A 59 3.52 10.28 0.42
C VAL A 59 4.73 9.35 0.54
N VAL A 60 4.53 8.04 0.35
CA VAL A 60 5.62 7.04 0.42
C VAL A 60 6.70 7.32 -0.63
N ARG A 61 6.30 7.58 -1.89
CA ARG A 61 7.24 7.87 -2.96
C ARG A 61 8.02 9.16 -2.72
N ASP A 62 7.33 10.21 -2.29
CA ASP A 62 7.97 11.48 -1.97
C ASP A 62 8.97 11.30 -0.81
N ALA A 63 8.62 10.51 0.22
CA ALA A 63 9.50 10.20 1.33
C ALA A 63 10.73 9.36 0.93
N LEU A 64 10.62 8.50 -0.09
CA LEU A 64 11.72 7.72 -0.65
C LEU A 64 12.69 8.57 -1.47
N GLY A 65 12.26 9.74 -1.98
CA GLY A 65 13.11 10.65 -2.74
C GLY A 65 13.63 10.03 -4.03
N ASP A 66 14.95 9.93 -4.18
CA ASP A 66 15.63 9.33 -5.34
C ASP A 66 15.30 7.84 -5.54
N LEU A 67 14.83 7.17 -4.49
CA LEU A 67 14.37 5.80 -4.51
C LEU A 67 12.86 5.65 -4.82
N GLY A 68 12.15 6.76 -5.10
CA GLY A 68 10.69 6.78 -5.28
C GLY A 68 10.16 6.06 -6.54
N ALA A 69 11.05 5.65 -7.44
CA ALA A 69 10.72 4.83 -8.61
C ALA A 69 10.50 3.34 -8.26
N ALA A 70 10.84 2.91 -7.04
CA ALA A 70 10.58 1.55 -6.59
C ALA A 70 9.07 1.25 -6.55
N PRO A 71 8.65 -0.01 -6.80
CA PRO A 71 7.24 -0.36 -6.75
C PRO A 71 6.64 -0.15 -5.36
N VAL A 72 5.47 0.50 -5.31
CA VAL A 72 4.65 0.66 -4.11
C VAL A 72 3.36 -0.12 -4.26
N LEU A 73 3.24 -1.19 -3.48
CA LEU A 73 2.12 -2.12 -3.47
C LEU A 73 1.08 -1.70 -2.43
N TYR A 74 -0.19 -1.89 -2.76
CA TYR A 74 -1.27 -1.73 -1.79
C TYR A 74 -1.49 -3.03 -1.00
N GLY A 75 -1.35 -2.97 0.32
CA GLY A 75 -1.47 -4.12 1.22
C GLY A 75 -2.74 -4.17 2.07
N GLY A 76 -3.77 -3.39 1.71
CA GLY A 76 -5.06 -3.42 2.41
C GLY A 76 -5.96 -4.60 2.02
N SER A 77 -7.28 -4.44 2.21
CA SER A 77 -8.26 -5.48 1.87
C SER A 77 -8.43 -5.64 0.36
N VAL A 78 -7.67 -6.57 -0.24
CA VAL A 78 -7.75 -6.91 -1.67
C VAL A 78 -8.61 -8.16 -1.86
N LYS A 79 -9.57 -8.07 -2.78
CA LYS A 79 -10.52 -9.13 -3.12
C LYS A 79 -10.73 -9.13 -4.65
N PRO A 80 -11.22 -10.24 -5.24
CA PRO A 80 -11.52 -10.27 -6.67
C PRO A 80 -12.41 -9.10 -7.15
N GLY A 81 -13.40 -8.70 -6.35
CA GLY A 81 -14.34 -7.63 -6.70
C GLY A 81 -13.78 -6.20 -6.66
N ASN A 82 -12.60 -5.97 -6.07
CA ASN A 82 -12.00 -4.62 -6.01
C ASN A 82 -10.59 -4.54 -6.60
N ALA A 83 -9.94 -5.68 -6.91
CA ALA A 83 -8.57 -5.73 -7.41
C ALA A 83 -8.38 -4.87 -8.67
N GLN A 84 -9.28 -4.97 -9.65
CA GLN A 84 -9.16 -4.20 -10.89
C GLN A 84 -9.17 -2.68 -10.64
N ALA A 85 -10.04 -2.19 -9.74
CA ALA A 85 -10.12 -0.77 -9.42
C ALA A 85 -8.85 -0.29 -8.70
N LEU A 86 -8.34 -1.09 -7.76
CA LEU A 86 -7.08 -0.80 -7.06
C LEU A 86 -5.89 -0.78 -8.02
N MET A 87 -5.78 -1.76 -8.92
CA MET A 87 -4.71 -1.82 -9.92
C MET A 87 -4.80 -0.69 -10.97
N ALA A 88 -6.01 -0.19 -11.27
CA ALA A 88 -6.21 0.96 -12.14
C ALA A 88 -5.92 2.32 -11.45
N THR A 89 -5.68 2.31 -10.13
CA THR A 89 -5.45 3.53 -9.35
C THR A 89 -4.06 4.11 -9.65
N PRO A 90 -3.94 5.39 -10.03
CA PRO A 90 -2.66 6.01 -10.28
C PRO A 90 -1.71 5.90 -9.08
N GLY A 91 -0.51 5.36 -9.33
CA GLY A 91 0.55 5.19 -8.33
C GLY A 91 0.48 3.90 -7.51
N VAL A 92 -0.52 3.03 -7.77
CA VAL A 92 -0.54 1.65 -7.25
C VAL A 92 0.14 0.73 -8.27
N ASP A 93 1.27 0.14 -7.89
CA ASP A 93 2.05 -0.72 -8.81
C ASP A 93 1.72 -2.22 -8.67
N GLY A 94 0.83 -2.56 -7.73
CA GLY A 94 0.51 -3.93 -7.40
C GLY A 94 -0.16 -4.05 -6.04
N VAL A 95 -0.35 -5.29 -5.61
CA VAL A 95 -1.05 -5.61 -4.36
C VAL A 95 -0.27 -6.64 -3.53
N LEU A 96 -0.27 -6.46 -2.22
CA LEU A 96 0.13 -7.48 -1.26
C LEU A 96 -1.14 -8.12 -0.69
N VAL A 97 -1.44 -9.34 -1.13
CA VAL A 97 -2.73 -9.99 -0.85
C VAL A 97 -2.65 -10.86 0.41
N GLY A 98 -3.46 -10.52 1.41
CA GLY A 98 -3.63 -11.31 2.64
C GLY A 98 -4.54 -12.53 2.43
N GLY A 99 -5.62 -12.63 3.23
CA GLY A 99 -6.46 -13.84 3.28
C GLY A 99 -7.06 -14.31 1.95
N ALA A 100 -7.31 -13.40 1.00
CA ALA A 100 -7.81 -13.77 -0.34
C ALA A 100 -6.80 -14.57 -1.18
N SER A 101 -5.52 -14.64 -0.76
CA SER A 101 -4.51 -15.48 -1.40
C SER A 101 -4.62 -16.97 -1.01
N LEU A 102 -5.34 -17.29 0.06
CA LEU A 102 -5.47 -18.65 0.57
C LEU A 102 -6.50 -19.50 -0.20
N ASP A 103 -7.38 -18.84 -0.95
CA ASP A 103 -8.32 -19.47 -1.86
C ASP A 103 -7.79 -19.38 -3.30
N PRO A 104 -7.49 -20.51 -3.98
CA PRO A 104 -6.88 -20.49 -5.31
C PRO A 104 -7.66 -19.72 -6.37
N ASP A 105 -9.00 -19.82 -6.35
CA ASP A 105 -9.87 -19.15 -7.32
C ASP A 105 -9.86 -17.63 -7.09
N SER A 106 -9.94 -17.20 -5.83
CA SER A 106 -9.81 -15.80 -5.44
C SER A 106 -8.45 -15.23 -5.82
N PHE A 107 -7.36 -15.95 -5.52
CA PHE A 107 -6.01 -15.48 -5.82
C PHE A 107 -5.77 -15.38 -7.32
N LEU A 108 -6.24 -16.38 -8.11
CA LEU A 108 -6.17 -16.34 -9.57
C LEU A 108 -6.99 -15.19 -10.15
N ALA A 109 -8.17 -14.92 -9.60
CA ALA A 109 -9.00 -13.80 -10.04
C ALA A 109 -8.33 -12.45 -9.78
N ILE A 110 -7.68 -12.28 -8.62
CA ILE A 110 -6.90 -11.08 -8.30
C ILE A 110 -5.70 -10.95 -9.24
N ALA A 111 -4.94 -12.03 -9.46
CA ALA A 111 -3.78 -12.02 -10.34
C ALA A 111 -4.11 -11.69 -11.81
N ARG A 112 -5.31 -12.04 -12.27
CA ARG A 112 -5.80 -11.68 -13.62
C ARG A 112 -6.26 -10.22 -13.75
N ALA A 113 -6.54 -9.57 -12.63
CA ALA A 113 -6.90 -8.16 -12.59
C ALA A 113 -5.67 -7.23 -12.55
N ALA A 114 -4.48 -7.80 -12.35
CA ALA A 114 -3.20 -7.11 -12.29
C ALA A 114 -2.48 -7.08 -13.65
#